data_AF-A0AAV6WCT2-F1
#
_entry.id   AF-A0AAV6WCT2-F1
#
_cell.length_a   1.000
_cell.length_b   1.000
_cell.length_c   1.000
_cell.angle_alpha   90.00
_cell.angle_beta   90.00
_cell.angle_gamma   90.00
#
_symmetry.space_group_name_H-M   'P 1'
#
loop_
_entity.id
_entity.type
_entity.pdbx_description
1 polymer ?
#
loop_
_entity_poly.entity_id
_entity_poly.type
_entity_poly.pdbx_seq_one_letter_code
_entity_poly.pdbx_strand_id
1 'polypeptide(L)'
;MAASLILLPAILVSLSAALPQSNALISSTDQQTPSSCPDHLNQNSLPCQLEEAKLKIARLESILGERTGEINAKSEYLRECEKKNEELTVEIDRLKAVFSSFEYDYPRANLKLSALEEEVRLLWAASRKNNFEIYGLEYKALDAERRLKEATSKVEEMAEIVSEQWIQIQQLEQAVHMAEVRTSKVRNELWQRGPFVKSFVTLFGNSLKMVKEILDPYVPTDVSALVFSKSQAFQTFAAAKHYHHQVHLTFLFIYSSYNRWL
;
A
#
# COMPACT_ATOMS: atom_id res chain seq x y z
N MET A 1 -43.70 -6.51 -0.06
CA MET A 1 -44.97 -7.26 -0.24
C MET A 1 -45.85 -6.48 -1.20
N ALA A 2 -46.57 -7.17 -2.10
CA ALA A 2 -47.43 -6.68 -3.19
C ALA A 2 -46.75 -6.44 -4.56
N ALA A 3 -46.52 -7.52 -5.32
CA ALA A 3 -46.25 -7.44 -6.77
C ALA A 3 -46.60 -8.71 -7.57
N SER A 4 -47.56 -9.54 -7.13
CA SER A 4 -47.85 -10.85 -7.77
C SER A 4 -49.30 -11.09 -8.20
N LEU A 5 -50.17 -10.07 -8.20
CA LEU A 5 -51.62 -10.26 -8.46
C LEU A 5 -52.08 -10.05 -9.92
N ILE A 6 -51.17 -9.78 -10.87
CA ILE A 6 -51.57 -9.38 -12.23
C ILE A 6 -51.66 -10.57 -13.22
N LEU A 7 -51.19 -11.77 -12.89
CA LEU A 7 -51.19 -12.92 -13.83
C LEU A 7 -52.39 -13.87 -13.72
N LEU A 8 -53.28 -13.68 -12.75
CA LEU A 8 -54.48 -14.51 -12.57
C LEU A 8 -55.60 -14.35 -13.62
N PRO A 9 -55.80 -13.20 -14.31
CA PRO A 9 -56.89 -13.08 -15.30
C PRO A 9 -56.64 -13.86 -16.60
N ALA A 10 -55.38 -14.13 -16.96
CA ALA A 10 -55.05 -14.70 -18.27
C ALA A 10 -55.33 -16.21 -18.38
N ILE A 11 -55.31 -16.92 -17.25
CA ILE A 11 -55.47 -18.38 -17.20
C ILE A 11 -56.96 -18.78 -17.19
N LEU A 12 -57.86 -17.91 -16.70
CA LEU A 12 -59.30 -18.20 -16.64
C LEU A 12 -60.04 -17.90 -17.97
N VAL A 13 -59.49 -17.04 -18.83
CA VAL A 13 -60.11 -16.69 -20.13
C VAL A 13 -59.89 -17.77 -21.20
N SER A 14 -58.87 -18.62 -21.04
CA SER A 14 -58.55 -19.68 -22.00
C SER A 14 -59.32 -20.99 -21.77
N LEU A 15 -59.99 -21.15 -20.62
CA LEU A 15 -60.74 -22.37 -20.28
C LEU A 15 -62.20 -22.34 -20.74
N SER A 16 -62.76 -21.17 -21.09
CA SER A 16 -64.16 -21.03 -21.53
C SER A 16 -64.38 -21.19 -23.03
N ALA A 17 -63.32 -21.33 -23.83
CA ALA A 17 -63.40 -21.45 -25.28
C ALA A 17 -63.53 -22.90 -25.80
N ALA A 18 -63.52 -23.90 -24.90
CA ALA A 18 -63.59 -25.32 -25.27
C ALA A 18 -64.82 -26.02 -24.64
N LEU A 19 -66.02 -25.47 -24.87
CA LEU A 19 -67.27 -26.20 -24.66
C LEU A 19 -67.95 -26.40 -26.02
N PRO A 20 -67.88 -27.60 -26.64
CA PRO A 20 -68.72 -27.88 -27.78
C PRO A 20 -70.16 -28.07 -27.30
N GLN A 21 -71.01 -27.17 -27.77
CA GLN A 21 -72.45 -27.16 -27.58
C GLN A 21 -73.07 -28.37 -28.31
N SER A 22 -73.36 -29.46 -27.58
CA SER A 22 -74.16 -30.56 -28.10
C SER A 22 -75.64 -30.16 -28.22
N ASN A 23 -75.98 -29.49 -29.31
CA ASN A 23 -77.36 -29.44 -29.80
C ASN A 23 -77.50 -30.41 -30.98
N ALA A 24 -77.71 -31.69 -30.68
CA ALA A 24 -78.27 -32.62 -31.68
C ALA A 24 -79.78 -32.59 -31.51
N LEU A 25 -80.41 -31.72 -32.29
CA LEU A 25 -81.85 -31.66 -32.49
C LEU A 25 -82.30 -33.00 -33.10
N ILE A 26 -83.21 -33.67 -32.41
CA ILE A 26 -83.88 -34.88 -32.88
C ILE A 26 -84.63 -34.53 -34.17
N SER A 27 -84.09 -34.96 -35.31
CA SER A 27 -84.80 -34.99 -36.59
C SER A 27 -85.52 -36.33 -36.68
N SER A 28 -86.80 -36.35 -36.28
CA SER A 28 -87.72 -37.43 -36.66
C SER A 28 -87.89 -37.40 -38.17
N THR A 29 -87.12 -38.23 -38.86
CA THR A 29 -87.38 -38.55 -40.27
C THR A 29 -88.47 -39.62 -40.30
N ASP A 30 -89.71 -39.17 -40.46
CA ASP A 30 -90.80 -40.01 -40.97
C ASP A 30 -90.44 -40.43 -42.41
N GLN A 31 -89.87 -41.62 -42.55
CA GLN A 31 -89.82 -42.33 -43.83
C GLN A 31 -91.01 -43.28 -43.88
N GLN A 32 -92.14 -42.75 -44.36
CA GLN A 32 -93.17 -43.57 -44.97
C GLN A 32 -92.64 -44.14 -46.29
N THR A 33 -92.54 -45.46 -46.38
CA THR A 33 -92.35 -46.20 -47.64
C THR A 33 -93.13 -47.52 -47.51
N PRO A 34 -93.85 -47.95 -48.57
CA PRO A 34 -95.21 -48.47 -48.46
C PRO A 34 -95.28 -49.90 -47.94
N SER A 35 -96.30 -50.13 -47.11
CA SER A 35 -96.83 -51.46 -46.77
C SER A 35 -97.15 -52.25 -48.05
N SER A 36 -96.57 -53.44 -48.18
CA SER A 36 -96.89 -54.42 -49.22
C SER A 36 -98.09 -55.31 -48.88
N CYS A 37 -98.83 -55.04 -47.79
CA CYS A 37 -100.04 -55.80 -47.46
C CYS A 37 -101.28 -54.93 -47.78
N PRO A 38 -102.22 -55.38 -48.63
CA PRO A 38 -103.43 -54.63 -48.94
C PRO A 38 -104.28 -54.43 -47.69
N ASP A 39 -104.79 -53.21 -47.53
CA ASP A 39 -105.80 -52.92 -46.53
C ASP A 39 -107.06 -53.75 -46.79
N HIS A 40 -107.61 -54.27 -45.69
CA HIS A 40 -108.88 -54.96 -45.51
C HIS A 40 -108.86 -56.50 -45.43
N LEU A 41 -109.27 -56.93 -44.23
CA LEU A 41 -109.57 -58.27 -43.71
C LEU A 41 -108.38 -59.17 -43.34
N ASN A 42 -108.31 -59.39 -42.02
CA ASN A 42 -107.52 -60.38 -41.29
C ASN A 42 -106.09 -59.94 -40.94
N GLN A 43 -106.00 -59.13 -39.87
CA GLN A 43 -104.76 -58.84 -39.12
C GLN A 43 -104.04 -60.08 -38.57
N ASN A 44 -104.57 -61.29 -38.82
CA ASN A 44 -104.09 -62.57 -38.31
C ASN A 44 -103.48 -63.47 -39.40
N SER A 45 -103.03 -62.94 -40.54
CA SER A 45 -102.22 -63.73 -41.47
C SER A 45 -100.78 -63.82 -40.95
N LEU A 46 -100.43 -64.99 -40.41
CA LEU A 46 -99.08 -65.38 -39.98
C LEU A 46 -97.95 -64.90 -40.91
N PRO A 47 -98.10 -64.93 -42.26
CA PRO A 47 -97.05 -64.48 -43.17
C PRO A 47 -96.77 -62.96 -43.12
N CYS A 48 -97.79 -62.10 -43.01
CA CYS A 48 -97.58 -60.65 -43.00
C CYS A 48 -96.96 -60.19 -41.64
N GLN A 49 -97.36 -60.81 -40.52
CA GLN A 49 -96.73 -60.57 -39.21
C GLN A 49 -95.26 -61.04 -39.17
N LEU A 50 -94.93 -62.14 -39.85
CA LEU A 50 -93.56 -62.63 -39.94
C LEU A 50 -92.66 -61.67 -40.73
N GLU A 51 -93.16 -61.11 -41.84
CA GLU A 51 -92.41 -60.12 -42.61
C GLU A 51 -92.24 -58.78 -41.86
N GLU A 52 -93.26 -58.32 -41.14
CA GLU A 52 -93.13 -57.16 -40.25
C GLU A 52 -92.09 -57.40 -39.14
N ALA A 53 -92.09 -58.59 -38.54
CA ALA A 53 -91.11 -58.96 -37.52
C ALA A 53 -89.68 -59.01 -38.07
N LYS A 54 -89.48 -59.54 -39.28
CA LYS A 54 -88.17 -59.53 -39.96
C LYS A 54 -87.67 -58.10 -40.21
N LEU A 55 -88.53 -57.20 -40.69
CA LEU A 55 -88.16 -55.80 -40.89
C LEU A 55 -87.78 -55.11 -39.57
N LYS A 56 -88.51 -55.40 -38.48
CA LYS A 56 -88.16 -54.91 -37.14
C LYS A 56 -86.82 -55.45 -36.65
N ILE A 57 -86.53 -56.73 -36.88
CA ILE A 57 -85.24 -57.33 -36.54
C ILE A 57 -84.12 -56.65 -37.34
N ALA A 58 -84.25 -56.52 -38.66
CA ALA A 58 -83.27 -55.85 -39.50
C ALA A 58 -83.02 -54.39 -39.07
N ARG A 59 -84.07 -53.66 -38.68
CA ARG A 59 -83.94 -52.31 -38.12
C ARG A 59 -83.19 -52.30 -36.79
N LEU A 60 -83.49 -53.23 -35.88
CA LEU A 60 -82.80 -53.33 -34.60
C LEU A 60 -81.33 -53.73 -34.77
N GLU A 61 -81.02 -54.63 -35.69
CA GLU A 61 -79.64 -55.02 -36.06
C GLU A 61 -78.85 -53.82 -36.61
N SER A 62 -79.49 -53.01 -37.46
CA SER A 62 -78.88 -51.76 -37.97
C SER A 62 -78.58 -50.77 -36.86
N ILE A 63 -79.56 -50.49 -35.98
CA ILE A 63 -79.37 -49.60 -34.82
C ILE A 63 -78.28 -50.14 -33.90
N LEU A 64 -78.25 -51.46 -33.65
CA LEU A 64 -77.25 -52.09 -32.79
C LEU A 64 -75.85 -51.98 -33.41
N GLY A 65 -75.73 -52.16 -34.73
CA GLY A 65 -74.48 -51.95 -35.46
C GLY A 65 -73.97 -50.50 -35.35
N GLU A 66 -74.84 -49.51 -35.57
CA GLU A 66 -74.51 -48.09 -35.43
C GLU A 66 -74.07 -47.76 -33.99
N ARG A 67 -74.83 -48.18 -32.98
CA ARG A 67 -74.51 -47.95 -31.56
C ARG A 67 -73.22 -48.63 -31.15
N THR A 68 -72.94 -49.82 -31.67
CA THR A 68 -71.68 -50.51 -31.42
C THR A 68 -70.51 -49.72 -32.00
N GLY A 69 -70.66 -49.16 -33.20
CA GLY A 69 -69.67 -48.27 -33.81
C GLY A 69 -69.44 -47.00 -32.99
N GLU A 70 -70.50 -46.34 -32.52
CA GLU A 70 -70.41 -45.15 -31.65
C GLU A 70 -69.67 -45.46 -30.34
N ILE A 71 -69.97 -46.60 -29.71
CA ILE A 71 -69.33 -47.02 -28.46
C ILE A 71 -67.84 -47.28 -28.68
N ASN A 72 -67.47 -47.94 -29.78
CA ASN A 72 -66.07 -48.21 -30.08
C ASN A 72 -65.28 -46.92 -30.30
N ALA A 73 -65.83 -45.97 -31.07
CA ALA A 73 -65.19 -44.67 -31.28
C ALA A 73 -65.01 -43.87 -29.97
N LYS A 74 -66.02 -43.90 -29.07
CA LYS A 74 -65.91 -43.28 -27.74
C LYS A 74 -64.88 -43.98 -26.85
N SER A 75 -64.78 -45.30 -26.92
CA SER A 75 -63.79 -46.07 -26.17
C SER A 75 -62.36 -45.71 -26.64
N GLU A 76 -62.13 -45.58 -27.94
CA GLU A 76 -60.85 -45.13 -28.46
C GLU A 76 -60.48 -43.71 -28.03
N TYR A 77 -61.45 -42.78 -28.05
CA TYR A 77 -61.25 -41.43 -27.57
C TYR A 77 -60.88 -41.38 -26.08
N LEU A 78 -61.58 -42.17 -25.23
CA LEU A 78 -61.28 -42.25 -23.80
C LEU A 78 -59.85 -42.76 -23.54
N ARG A 79 -59.42 -43.78 -24.27
CA ARG A 79 -58.05 -44.31 -24.17
C ARG A 79 -56.99 -43.28 -24.54
N GLU A 80 -57.23 -42.46 -25.56
CA GLU A 80 -56.32 -41.35 -25.92
C GLU A 80 -56.31 -40.26 -24.85
N CYS A 81 -57.45 -39.96 -24.24
CA CYS A 81 -57.55 -39.05 -23.10
C CYS A 81 -56.78 -39.57 -21.87
N GLU A 82 -56.89 -40.86 -21.54
CA GLU A 82 -56.15 -41.50 -20.44
C GLU A 82 -54.63 -41.38 -20.67
N LYS A 83 -54.17 -41.68 -21.89
CA LYS A 83 -52.75 -41.54 -22.26
C LYS A 83 -52.23 -40.11 -22.04
N LYS A 84 -52.97 -39.10 -22.52
CA LYS A 84 -52.61 -37.69 -22.32
C LYS A 84 -52.61 -37.29 -20.84
N ASN A 85 -53.54 -37.83 -20.05
CA ASN A 85 -53.59 -37.57 -18.62
C ASN A 85 -52.35 -38.15 -17.91
N GLU A 86 -51.88 -39.32 -18.33
CA GLU A 86 -50.67 -39.93 -17.80
C GLU A 86 -49.41 -39.14 -18.19
N GLU A 87 -49.31 -38.70 -19.46
CA GLU A 87 -48.24 -37.80 -19.93
C GLU A 87 -48.20 -36.49 -19.12
N LEU A 88 -49.36 -35.87 -18.88
CA LEU A 88 -49.46 -34.65 -18.06
C LEU A 88 -49.07 -34.91 -16.60
N THR A 89 -49.42 -36.07 -16.04
CA THR A 89 -49.05 -36.43 -14.67
C THR A 89 -47.53 -36.55 -14.53
N VAL A 90 -46.86 -37.18 -15.50
CA VAL A 90 -45.39 -37.28 -15.54
C VAL A 90 -44.75 -35.89 -15.63
N GLU A 91 -45.27 -34.99 -16.48
CA GLU A 91 -44.71 -33.64 -16.61
C GLU A 91 -44.94 -32.80 -15.34
N ILE A 92 -46.10 -32.94 -14.67
CA ILE A 92 -46.36 -32.31 -13.37
C ILE A 92 -45.32 -32.76 -12.34
N ASP A 93 -45.03 -34.06 -12.26
CA ASP A 93 -44.08 -34.57 -11.27
C ASP A 93 -42.63 -34.15 -11.60
N ARG A 94 -42.27 -34.10 -12.88
CA ARG A 94 -41.00 -33.50 -13.32
C ARG A 94 -40.89 -32.04 -12.90
N LEU A 95 -41.92 -31.23 -13.14
CA LEU A 95 -41.91 -29.81 -12.79
C LEU A 95 -41.84 -29.60 -11.29
N LYS A 96 -42.52 -30.42 -10.48
CA LYS A 96 -42.39 -30.40 -9.01
C LYS A 96 -40.97 -30.70 -8.55
N ALA A 97 -40.31 -31.69 -9.17
CA ALA A 97 -38.93 -32.04 -8.83
C ALA A 97 -37.97 -30.87 -9.16
N VAL A 98 -38.14 -30.25 -10.33
CA VAL A 98 -37.36 -29.05 -10.71
C VAL A 98 -37.63 -27.91 -9.74
N PHE A 99 -38.89 -27.62 -9.41
CA PHE A 99 -39.24 -26.56 -8.46
C PHE A 99 -38.64 -26.79 -7.07
N SER A 100 -38.66 -28.02 -6.58
CA SER A 100 -38.07 -28.39 -5.30
C SER A 100 -36.56 -28.16 -5.27
N SER A 101 -35.86 -28.38 -6.40
CA SER A 101 -34.42 -28.08 -6.49
C SER A 101 -34.14 -26.57 -6.38
N PHE A 102 -34.95 -25.74 -7.02
CA PHE A 102 -34.87 -24.28 -6.91
C PHE A 102 -35.15 -23.77 -5.50
N GLU A 103 -36.11 -24.38 -4.79
CA GLU A 103 -36.45 -23.99 -3.42
C GLU A 103 -35.27 -24.18 -2.45
N TYR A 104 -34.39 -25.16 -2.70
CA TYR A 104 -33.18 -25.36 -1.91
C TYR A 104 -32.01 -24.49 -2.37
N ASP A 105 -31.81 -24.34 -3.68
CA ASP A 105 -30.67 -23.61 -4.22
C ASP A 105 -30.81 -22.09 -4.08
N TYR A 106 -32.04 -21.56 -4.15
CA TYR A 106 -32.30 -20.12 -4.09
C TYR A 106 -31.90 -19.49 -2.73
N PRO A 107 -32.32 -20.01 -1.56
CA PRO A 107 -31.89 -19.48 -0.27
C PRO A 107 -30.37 -19.55 -0.10
N ARG A 108 -29.73 -20.63 -0.56
CA ARG A 108 -28.28 -20.79 -0.50
C ARG A 108 -27.55 -19.74 -1.35
N ALA A 109 -28.03 -19.49 -2.56
CA ALA A 109 -27.49 -18.45 -3.43
C ALA A 109 -27.67 -17.06 -2.80
N ASN A 110 -28.83 -16.80 -2.20
CA ASN A 110 -29.11 -15.52 -1.55
C ASN A 110 -28.24 -15.27 -0.31
N LEU A 111 -27.97 -16.31 0.50
CA LEU A 111 -27.03 -16.22 1.62
C LEU A 111 -25.60 -15.89 1.15
N LYS A 112 -25.15 -16.53 0.07
CA LYS A 112 -23.84 -16.22 -0.53
C LYS A 112 -23.78 -14.80 -1.07
N LEU A 113 -24.85 -14.34 -1.72
CA LEU A 113 -24.95 -12.98 -2.22
C LEU A 113 -24.87 -11.95 -1.08
N SER A 114 -25.63 -12.16 -0.01
CA SER A 114 -25.60 -11.28 1.17
C SER A 114 -24.24 -11.25 1.86
N ALA A 115 -23.56 -12.41 1.96
CA ALA A 115 -22.20 -12.47 2.50
C ALA A 115 -21.21 -11.68 1.64
N LEU A 116 -21.33 -11.78 0.31
CA LEU A 116 -20.48 -11.04 -0.63
C LEU A 116 -20.75 -9.53 -0.58
N GLU A 117 -22.01 -9.12 -0.47
CA GLU A 117 -22.39 -7.71 -0.31
C GLU A 117 -21.77 -7.12 0.97
N GLU A 118 -21.77 -7.88 2.07
CA GLU A 118 -21.14 -7.45 3.31
C GLU A 118 -19.62 -7.37 3.19
N GLU A 119 -18.97 -8.32 2.52
CA GLU A 119 -17.53 -8.27 2.25
C GLU A 119 -17.16 -7.04 1.42
N VAL A 120 -17.93 -6.74 0.36
CA VAL A 120 -17.75 -5.52 -0.45
C VAL A 120 -17.91 -4.27 0.40
N ARG A 121 -18.90 -4.23 1.30
CA ARG A 121 -19.11 -3.10 2.23
C ARG A 121 -17.91 -2.89 3.15
N LEU A 122 -17.36 -3.97 3.72
CA LEU A 122 -16.19 -3.91 4.60
C LEU A 122 -14.93 -3.47 3.84
N LEU A 123 -14.70 -4.01 2.64
CA LEU A 123 -13.58 -3.62 1.78
C LEU A 123 -13.68 -2.14 1.38
N TRP A 124 -14.88 -1.65 1.09
CA TRP A 124 -15.11 -0.25 0.78
C TRP A 124 -14.76 0.66 1.97
N ALA A 125 -15.19 0.30 3.17
CA ALA A 125 -14.87 1.04 4.39
C ALA A 125 -13.35 1.06 4.66
N ALA A 126 -12.68 -0.10 4.52
CA ALA A 126 -11.23 -0.21 4.66
C ALA A 126 -10.48 0.63 3.61
N SER A 127 -10.92 0.59 2.36
CA SER A 127 -10.36 1.39 1.27
C SER A 127 -10.43 2.89 1.57
N ARG A 128 -11.58 3.38 2.05
CA ARG A 128 -11.72 4.79 2.46
C ARG A 128 -10.78 5.15 3.60
N LYS A 129 -10.69 4.31 4.63
CA LYS A 129 -9.78 4.53 5.75
C LYS A 129 -8.33 4.61 5.28
N ASN A 130 -7.89 3.65 4.47
CA ASN A 130 -6.53 3.62 3.92
C ASN A 130 -6.23 4.86 3.08
N ASN A 131 -7.20 5.35 2.30
CA ASN A 131 -7.05 6.57 1.52
C ASN A 131 -6.74 7.79 2.40
N PHE A 132 -7.46 7.95 3.52
CA PHE A 132 -7.15 9.01 4.50
C PHE A 132 -5.78 8.85 5.15
N GLU A 133 -5.39 7.61 5.49
CA GLU A 133 -4.08 7.32 6.08
C GLU A 133 -2.94 7.64 5.11
N ILE A 134 -3.11 7.32 3.81
CA ILE A 134 -2.16 7.67 2.75
C ILE A 134 -1.94 9.17 2.69
N TYR A 135 -3.00 9.98 2.61
CA TYR A 135 -2.88 11.44 2.62
C TYR A 135 -2.16 11.96 3.88
N GLY A 136 -2.46 11.38 5.04
CA GLY A 136 -1.79 11.75 6.29
C GLY A 136 -0.30 11.41 6.30
N LEU A 137 0.08 10.27 5.73
CA LEU A 137 1.48 9.85 5.59
C LEU A 137 2.23 10.70 4.56
N GLU A 138 1.60 10.99 3.43
CA GLU A 138 2.18 11.84 2.38
C GLU A 138 2.51 13.24 2.91
N TYR A 139 1.57 13.85 3.65
CA TYR A 139 1.82 15.15 4.29
C TYR A 139 3.01 15.11 5.26
N LYS A 140 3.10 14.06 6.10
CA LYS A 140 4.23 13.88 7.04
C LYS A 140 5.55 13.66 6.30
N ALA A 141 5.54 12.90 5.21
CA ALA A 141 6.72 12.66 4.39
C ALA A 141 7.24 13.96 3.76
N LEU A 142 6.33 14.78 3.21
CA LEU A 142 6.66 16.09 2.65
C LEU A 142 7.24 17.05 3.69
N ASP A 143 6.67 17.07 4.91
CA ASP A 143 7.22 17.89 5.99
C ASP A 143 8.61 17.42 6.43
N ALA A 144 8.80 16.11 6.56
CA ALA A 144 10.10 15.52 6.88
C ALA A 144 11.15 15.81 5.80
N GLU A 145 10.78 15.72 4.51
CA GLU A 145 11.65 16.07 3.39
C GLU A 145 12.07 17.54 3.43
N ARG A 146 11.15 18.45 3.75
CA ARG A 146 11.46 19.88 3.89
C ARG A 146 12.49 20.13 4.99
N ARG A 147 12.25 19.55 6.18
CA ARG A 147 13.18 19.67 7.33
C ARG A 147 14.54 19.07 7.02
N LEU A 148 14.58 17.95 6.29
CA LEU A 148 15.83 17.33 5.86
C LEU A 148 16.59 18.27 4.92
N LYS A 149 15.94 18.87 3.92
CA LYS A 149 16.57 19.84 3.01
C LYS A 149 17.14 21.04 3.78
N GLU A 150 16.40 21.59 4.74
CA GLU A 150 16.88 22.69 5.59
C GLU A 150 18.10 22.28 6.43
N ALA A 151 18.08 21.09 7.03
CA ALA A 151 19.20 20.57 7.80
C ALA A 151 20.44 20.31 6.93
N THR A 152 20.25 19.69 5.76
CA THR A 152 21.33 19.45 4.80
C THR A 152 21.97 20.76 4.37
N SER A 153 21.19 21.78 4.03
CA SER A 153 21.72 23.10 3.65
C SER A 153 22.56 23.74 4.76
N LYS A 154 22.14 23.64 6.02
CA LYS A 154 22.96 24.13 7.16
C LYS A 154 24.25 23.34 7.35
N VAL A 155 24.20 22.02 7.14
CA VAL A 155 25.39 21.16 7.23
C VAL A 155 26.38 21.50 6.12
N GLU A 156 25.91 21.75 4.91
CA GLU A 156 26.75 22.21 3.79
C GLU A 156 27.42 23.55 4.10
N GLU A 157 26.67 24.54 4.59
CA GLU A 157 27.21 25.84 5.01
C GLU A 157 28.29 25.68 6.10
N MET A 158 28.03 24.87 7.12
CA MET A 158 29.02 24.60 8.17
C MET A 158 30.24 23.83 7.65
N ALA A 159 30.07 22.92 6.69
CA ALA A 159 31.18 22.22 6.06
C ALA A 159 32.10 23.20 5.28
N GLU A 160 31.52 24.17 4.58
CA GLU A 160 32.28 25.24 3.91
C GLU A 160 33.08 26.06 4.93
N ILE A 161 32.44 26.51 6.02
CA ILE A 161 33.11 27.26 7.10
C ILE A 161 34.27 26.47 7.71
N VAL A 162 34.05 25.20 8.04
CA VAL A 162 35.09 24.33 8.63
C VAL A 162 36.25 24.14 7.65
N SER A 163 35.96 24.00 6.35
CA SER A 163 36.99 23.86 5.33
C SER A 163 37.87 25.12 5.20
N GLU A 164 37.26 26.31 5.26
CA GLU A 164 37.98 27.58 5.24
C GLU A 164 38.82 27.77 6.51
N GLN A 165 38.25 27.49 7.69
CA GLN A 165 38.97 27.54 8.97
C GLN A 165 40.16 26.57 8.98
N TRP A 166 40.02 25.39 8.37
CA TRP A 166 41.10 24.43 8.24
C TRP A 166 42.27 24.97 7.41
N ILE A 167 41.99 25.63 6.27
CA ILE A 167 43.02 26.27 5.44
C ILE A 167 43.74 27.37 6.22
N GLN A 168 43.01 28.20 6.95
CA GLN A 168 43.59 29.28 7.77
C GLN A 168 44.50 28.75 8.87
N ILE A 169 44.11 27.67 9.54
CA ILE A 169 44.97 27.01 10.54
C ILE A 169 46.27 26.53 9.90
N GLN A 170 46.20 25.87 8.74
CA GLN A 170 47.39 25.40 8.03
C GLN A 170 48.33 26.54 7.64
N GLN A 171 47.79 27.67 7.16
CA GLN A 171 48.60 28.86 6.85
C GLN A 171 49.27 29.45 8.10
N LEU A 172 48.54 29.52 9.21
CA LEU A 172 49.06 30.02 10.48
C LEU A 172 50.19 29.12 11.01
N GLU A 173 50.01 27.80 10.98
CA GLU A 173 51.02 26.82 11.36
C GLU A 173 52.32 27.01 10.56
N GLN A 174 52.22 27.19 9.24
CA GLN A 174 53.38 27.47 8.39
C GLN A 174 54.05 28.82 8.73
N ALA A 175 53.25 29.87 8.97
CA ALA A 175 53.77 31.19 9.32
C ALA A 175 54.55 31.15 10.65
N VAL A 176 54.01 30.45 11.65
CA VAL A 176 54.68 30.23 12.94
C VAL A 176 55.99 29.47 12.72
N HIS A 177 55.98 28.37 11.98
CA HIS A 177 57.18 27.59 11.69
C HIS A 177 58.27 28.45 11.01
N MET A 178 57.90 29.26 10.01
CA MET A 178 58.84 30.18 9.36
C MET A 178 59.36 31.26 10.31
N ALA A 179 58.53 31.78 11.21
CA ALA A 179 58.94 32.76 12.21
C ALA A 179 59.96 32.16 13.20
N GLU A 180 59.74 30.92 13.65
CA GLU A 180 60.68 30.18 14.50
C GLU A 180 62.03 29.95 13.81
N VAL A 181 62.01 29.55 12.53
CA VAL A 181 63.23 29.36 11.72
C VAL A 181 63.98 30.69 11.57
N ARG A 182 63.29 31.79 11.23
CA ARG A 182 63.92 33.12 11.12
C ARG A 182 64.49 33.58 12.45
N THR A 183 63.76 33.40 13.55
CA THR A 183 64.21 33.79 14.90
C THR A 183 65.43 32.99 15.33
N SER A 184 65.43 31.69 15.03
CA SER A 184 66.58 30.81 15.30
C SER A 184 67.79 31.18 14.45
N LYS A 185 67.59 31.56 13.18
CA LYS A 185 68.65 32.04 12.29
C LYS A 185 69.24 33.36 12.78
N VAL A 186 68.41 34.35 13.10
CA VAL A 186 68.84 35.64 13.67
C VAL A 186 69.59 35.42 14.99
N ARG A 187 69.07 34.56 15.87
CA ARG A 187 69.78 34.15 17.09
C ARG A 187 71.15 33.58 16.74
N ASN A 188 71.24 32.59 15.87
CA ASN A 188 72.52 32.00 15.49
C ASN A 188 73.48 33.02 14.84
N GLU A 189 72.99 33.89 13.96
CA GLU A 189 73.79 34.96 13.37
C GLU A 189 74.29 35.96 14.43
N LEU A 190 73.46 36.37 15.39
CA LEU A 190 73.88 37.23 16.51
C LEU A 190 74.94 36.54 17.37
N TRP A 191 74.77 35.24 17.63
CA TRP A 191 75.78 34.40 18.30
C TRP A 191 77.09 34.32 17.52
N GLN A 192 77.07 34.33 16.19
CA GLN A 192 78.26 34.23 15.33
C GLN A 192 78.92 35.58 14.98
N ARG A 193 78.16 36.68 14.87
CA ARG A 193 78.62 38.01 14.41
C ARG A 193 78.96 39.01 15.50
N GLY A 194 78.56 38.77 16.76
CA GLY A 194 78.87 39.70 17.84
C GLY A 194 80.32 39.56 18.31
N PRO A 195 81.23 40.54 18.06
CA PRO A 195 82.53 40.54 18.73
C PRO A 195 82.34 40.58 20.24
N PHE A 196 81.24 41.15 20.74
CA PHE A 196 80.87 41.13 22.15
C PHE A 196 80.52 39.73 22.66
N VAL A 197 79.64 38.97 22.01
CA VAL A 197 79.28 37.60 22.45
C VAL A 197 80.49 36.66 22.35
N LYS A 198 81.25 36.76 21.25
CA LYS A 198 82.50 36.00 21.08
C LYS A 198 83.53 36.40 22.14
N SER A 199 83.68 37.70 22.42
CA SER A 199 84.55 38.18 23.50
C SER A 199 84.07 37.74 24.87
N PHE A 200 82.77 37.69 25.15
CA PHE A 200 82.24 37.18 26.43
C PHE A 200 82.49 35.69 26.60
N VAL A 201 82.26 34.88 25.56
CA VAL A 201 82.59 33.44 25.60
C VAL A 201 84.11 33.24 25.73
N THR A 202 84.92 34.07 25.07
CA THR A 202 86.39 33.98 25.14
C THR A 202 86.93 34.52 26.47
N LEU A 203 86.40 35.61 27.01
CA LEU A 203 86.73 36.17 28.32
C LEU A 203 86.33 35.20 29.41
N PHE A 204 85.08 34.76 29.47
CA PHE A 204 84.66 33.78 30.48
C PHE A 204 85.35 32.44 30.29
N GLY A 205 85.59 31.99 29.05
CA GLY A 205 86.34 30.77 28.77
C GLY A 205 87.79 30.84 29.23
N ASN A 206 88.49 31.96 28.96
CA ASN A 206 89.86 32.19 29.39
C ASN A 206 89.96 32.47 30.89
N SER A 207 88.99 33.18 31.48
CA SER A 207 88.90 33.40 32.92
C SER A 207 88.59 32.09 33.65
N LEU A 208 87.71 31.24 33.13
CA LEU A 208 87.48 29.89 33.69
C LEU A 208 88.69 29.00 33.51
N LYS A 209 89.36 29.05 32.37
CA LYS A 209 90.58 28.27 32.13
C LYS A 209 91.72 28.75 33.03
N MET A 210 91.89 30.06 33.20
CA MET A 210 92.87 30.67 34.10
C MET A 210 92.52 30.39 35.56
N VAL A 211 91.25 30.48 35.98
CA VAL A 211 90.82 30.07 37.32
C VAL A 211 91.03 28.57 37.51
N LYS A 212 90.79 27.74 36.50
CA LYS A 212 91.03 26.29 36.55
C LYS A 212 92.53 25.96 36.58
N GLU A 213 93.39 26.67 35.86
CA GLU A 213 94.85 26.54 35.87
C GLU A 213 95.49 27.13 37.15
N ILE A 214 94.90 28.17 37.74
CA ILE A 214 95.32 28.75 39.04
C ILE A 214 94.83 27.89 40.21
N LEU A 215 93.65 27.27 40.09
CA LEU A 215 93.17 26.27 41.06
C LEU A 215 93.78 24.89 40.82
N ASP A 216 94.39 24.58 39.68
CA ASP A 216 94.99 23.27 39.39
C ASP A 216 96.08 22.84 40.41
N PRO A 217 96.91 23.75 40.96
CA PRO A 217 97.81 23.45 42.07
C PRO A 217 97.14 23.58 43.46
N TYR A 218 95.92 24.12 43.52
CA TYR A 218 95.18 24.45 44.74
C TYR A 218 93.75 23.89 44.70
N VAL A 219 93.59 22.65 44.27
CA VAL A 219 92.41 21.85 44.65
C VAL A 219 92.74 21.09 45.95
N PRO A 220 92.63 21.71 47.15
CA PRO A 220 92.18 20.97 48.30
C PRO A 220 90.66 20.91 48.27
N THR A 221 90.17 19.71 48.54
CA THR A 221 88.80 19.25 48.69
C THR A 221 88.02 20.05 49.74
N ASP A 222 87.73 21.34 49.52
CA ASP A 222 86.95 22.11 50.48
C ASP A 222 85.94 23.08 49.82
N VAL A 223 84.67 22.88 50.18
CA VAL A 223 83.46 23.35 49.48
C VAL A 223 83.18 24.84 49.76
N SER A 224 83.92 25.48 50.67
CA SER A 224 83.66 26.82 51.19
C SER A 224 84.14 27.97 50.27
N ALA A 225 85.24 27.80 49.53
CA ALA A 225 85.78 28.84 48.64
C ALA A 225 84.92 29.04 47.37
N LEU A 226 84.25 27.99 46.91
CA LEU A 226 83.33 28.04 45.76
C LEU A 226 82.05 28.83 46.07
N VAL A 227 81.58 28.78 47.32
CA VAL A 227 80.36 29.47 47.76
C VAL A 227 80.58 30.99 47.83
N PHE A 228 81.73 31.44 48.32
CA PHE A 228 82.07 32.86 48.43
C PHE A 228 82.27 33.53 47.07
N SER A 229 82.96 32.86 46.15
CA SER A 229 83.18 33.35 44.78
C SER A 229 81.87 33.38 43.97
N LYS A 230 80.96 32.42 44.19
CA LYS A 230 79.63 32.41 43.58
C LYS A 230 78.76 33.56 44.09
N SER A 231 78.75 33.86 45.39
CA SER A 231 77.97 34.99 45.92
C SER A 231 78.44 36.35 45.41
N GLN A 232 79.75 36.53 45.24
CA GLN A 232 80.31 37.79 44.77
C GLN A 232 80.02 38.03 43.28
N ALA A 233 80.04 36.98 42.46
CA ALA A 233 79.67 37.06 41.05
C ALA A 233 78.17 37.36 40.85
N PHE A 234 77.29 36.82 41.70
CA PHE A 234 75.87 37.16 41.64
C PHE A 234 75.57 38.60 42.11
N GLN A 235 76.32 39.12 43.08
CA GLN A 235 76.18 40.53 43.50
C GLN A 235 76.64 41.51 42.42
N THR A 236 77.75 41.24 41.73
CA THR A 236 78.21 42.10 40.62
C THR A 236 77.27 42.02 39.43
N PHE A 237 76.68 40.87 39.15
CA PHE A 237 75.66 40.72 38.11
C PHE A 237 74.35 41.45 38.47
N ALA A 238 73.92 41.39 39.73
CA ALA A 238 72.76 42.14 40.21
C ALA A 238 72.99 43.65 40.14
N ALA A 239 74.20 44.12 40.50
CA ALA A 239 74.60 45.52 40.37
C ALA A 239 74.62 45.96 38.90
N ALA A 240 75.20 45.17 37.99
CA ALA A 240 75.22 45.47 36.56
C ALA A 240 73.80 45.57 35.97
N LYS A 241 72.88 44.68 36.40
CA LYS A 241 71.45 44.76 36.03
C LYS A 241 70.78 46.04 36.55
N HIS A 242 71.16 46.49 37.74
CA HIS A 242 70.69 47.76 38.32
C HIS A 242 71.28 49.00 37.63
N TYR A 243 72.34 48.89 36.83
CA TYR A 243 72.86 50.03 36.05
C TYR A 243 72.48 49.96 34.55
N HIS A 244 71.84 48.87 34.11
CA HIS A 244 71.46 48.66 32.71
C HIS A 244 70.51 49.75 32.16
N HIS A 245 69.67 50.35 33.00
CA HIS A 245 68.78 51.45 32.62
C HIS A 245 69.50 52.80 32.53
N GLN A 246 70.58 53.02 33.28
CA GLN A 246 71.42 54.23 33.16
C GLN A 246 72.28 54.22 31.89
N VAL A 247 72.74 53.06 31.45
CA VAL A 247 73.51 52.93 30.18
C VAL A 247 72.61 53.13 28.94
N HIS A 248 71.35 52.72 29.01
CA HIS A 248 70.36 52.99 27.95
C HIS A 248 70.04 54.50 27.82
N LEU A 249 69.95 55.22 28.93
CA LEU A 249 69.68 56.67 28.95
C LEU A 249 70.88 57.49 28.42
N THR A 250 72.11 57.07 28.71
CA THR A 250 73.31 57.75 28.18
C THR A 250 73.50 57.53 26.67
N PHE A 251 73.13 56.36 26.14
CA PHE A 251 73.16 56.11 24.69
C PHE A 251 72.10 56.93 23.93
N LEU A 252 70.89 57.11 24.48
CA LEU A 252 69.85 57.97 23.91
C LEU A 252 70.21 59.47 23.98
N PHE A 253 70.89 59.92 25.05
CA PHE A 253 71.30 61.32 25.22
C PHE A 253 72.45 61.72 24.27
N ILE A 254 73.38 60.80 23.99
CA ILE A 254 74.46 61.00 23.02
C ILE A 254 73.90 61.00 21.59
N TYR A 255 72.95 60.11 21.27
CA TYR A 255 72.32 60.05 19.92
C TYR A 255 71.42 61.27 19.63
N SER A 256 70.78 61.85 20.66
CA SER A 256 69.99 63.09 20.54
C SER A 256 70.86 64.35 20.40
N SER A 257 72.06 64.35 20.98
CA SER A 257 72.99 65.49 20.92
C SER A 257 73.78 65.53 19.61
N TYR A 258 74.00 64.38 18.95
CA TYR A 258 74.68 64.30 17.65
C TYR A 258 73.78 64.74 16.47
N ASN A 259 72.45 64.58 16.57
CA ASN A 259 71.48 64.99 15.55
C ASN A 259 70.99 66.45 15.69
N ARG A 260 71.57 67.25 16.59
CA ARG A 260 71.25 68.69 16.75
C ARG A 260 72.32 69.61 16.15
N TRP A 261 73.36 69.04 15.54
CA TRP A 261 74.47 69.75 14.87
C TRP A 261 74.81 69.17 13.48
N LEU A 262 73.83 68.50 12.84
CA LEU A 262 73.76 68.15 11.42
C LEU A 262 72.40 68.65 10.89
#